data_AF-A0A8J5FH03-F1
#
_entry.id   AF-A0A8J5FH03-F1
#
_cell.length_a   1.000
_cell.length_b   1.000
_cell.length_c   1.000
_cell.angle_alpha   90.00
_cell.angle_beta   90.00
_cell.angle_gamma   90.00
#
_symmetry.space_group_name_H-M   'P 1'
#
loop_
_entity.id
_entity.type
_entity.pdbx_description
1 polymer ?
#
loop_
_entity_poly.entity_id
_entity_poly.type
_entity_poly.pdbx_seq_one_letter_code
_entity_poly.pdbx_strand_id
1 'polypeptide(L)'
;MLHDCGMIELPWTINHLIHLRYLDISDNFGIQRLPESLSYLHNLQYFDLNNCQVQTFPAGITNLINLRQLISVDEIISKINNIGKLINLQTLPTFKVLKGDGHKLTELSSLTQLHGRLRIINLGNVEDKMEASAAKLYDKVHLDELVLAWTSNQNSSFNDNALHASEEILEEPQPHSKLKSLTIRGYRGARAPSWLRTETLASLETLRLENCGRWEDVSFIRQLLHLRSLYLKGIPAMKQTTRELFGRPIENKFFQGLKELVLEGMDLLDELSSLGNLPCLRILQISGMPAVKILGLEFYGFTYQGNHFPCLEELKFSNMSEWEEWTWTGDSELFPCLLVLKIEDCPKLKMLPPLPPSLTTLELKWTS
;
A
#
# COMPACT_ATOMS: atom_id res chain seq x y z
N MET A 1 2.99 33.02 -13.81
CA MET A 1 3.33 32.47 -12.50
C MET A 1 3.10 33.58 -11.48
N LEU A 2 2.36 33.29 -10.41
CA LEU A 2 2.09 34.16 -9.26
C LEU A 2 2.63 33.53 -7.97
N HIS A 3 3.66 32.69 -8.10
CA HIS A 3 4.32 31.99 -7.00
C HIS A 3 4.98 32.97 -6.02
N ASP A 4 4.83 32.73 -4.71
CA ASP A 4 5.46 33.51 -3.62
C ASP A 4 5.36 35.04 -3.80
N CYS A 5 4.15 35.52 -4.10
CA CYS A 5 3.89 36.94 -4.34
C CYS A 5 3.31 37.66 -3.11
N GLY A 6 3.21 36.98 -1.97
CA GLY A 6 2.55 37.51 -0.76
C GLY A 6 1.05 37.78 -0.93
N MET A 7 0.40 37.08 -1.87
CA MET A 7 -1.01 37.30 -2.16
C MET A 7 -1.90 36.80 -1.02
N ILE A 8 -2.90 37.60 -0.68
CA ILE A 8 -3.97 37.24 0.26
C ILE A 8 -5.25 36.76 -0.46
N GLU A 9 -5.40 37.11 -1.75
CA GLU A 9 -6.51 36.67 -2.60
C GLU A 9 -6.09 36.65 -4.07
N LEU A 10 -6.76 35.81 -4.87
CA LEU A 10 -6.63 35.81 -6.33
C LEU A 10 -7.66 36.80 -6.91
N PRO A 11 -7.25 37.79 -7.73
CA PRO A 11 -8.17 38.83 -8.22
C PRO A 11 -9.28 38.26 -9.09
N TRP A 12 -10.50 38.78 -8.93
CA TRP A 12 -11.65 38.32 -9.70
C TRP A 12 -11.50 38.56 -11.21
N THR A 13 -10.68 39.53 -11.64
CA THR A 13 -10.39 39.83 -13.05
C THR A 13 -9.59 38.75 -13.78
N ILE A 14 -9.19 37.66 -13.09
CA ILE A 14 -8.48 36.53 -13.71
C ILE A 14 -9.26 35.90 -14.86
N ASN A 15 -10.60 35.99 -14.85
CA ASN A 15 -11.46 35.50 -15.94
C ASN A 15 -11.19 36.13 -17.32
N HIS A 16 -10.55 37.31 -17.39
CA HIS A 16 -10.15 37.89 -18.68
C HIS A 16 -9.00 37.12 -19.35
N LEU A 17 -8.26 36.30 -18.59
CA LEU A 17 -7.18 35.46 -19.10
C LEU A 17 -7.72 34.16 -19.71
N ILE A 18 -8.71 34.25 -20.60
CA ILE A 18 -9.44 33.09 -21.16
C ILE A 18 -8.55 32.06 -21.88
N HIS A 19 -7.36 32.47 -22.32
CA HIS A 19 -6.37 31.60 -22.96
C HIS A 19 -5.36 30.98 -21.97
N LEU A 20 -5.48 31.27 -20.67
CA LEU A 20 -4.56 30.77 -19.65
C LEU A 20 -4.64 29.24 -19.59
N ARG A 21 -3.48 28.60 -19.72
CA ARG A 21 -3.32 27.14 -19.62
C ARG A 21 -2.57 26.71 -18.36
N TYR A 22 -1.76 27.61 -17.80
CA TYR A 22 -0.91 27.34 -16.65
C TYR A 22 -1.12 28.45 -15.63
N LEU A 23 -1.60 28.08 -14.46
CA LEU A 23 -1.73 28.97 -13.32
C LEU A 23 -0.99 28.34 -12.15
N ASP A 24 0.01 29.07 -11.67
CA ASP A 24 0.75 28.72 -10.46
C ASP A 24 0.54 29.87 -9.49
N ILE A 25 -0.11 29.57 -8.36
CA ILE A 25 -0.31 30.48 -7.22
C ILE A 25 0.34 29.92 -5.96
N SER A 26 1.24 28.94 -6.10
CA SER A 26 1.88 28.28 -4.95
C SER A 26 2.63 29.26 -4.05
N ASP A 27 2.85 28.87 -2.80
CA ASP A 27 3.55 29.67 -1.79
C ASP A 27 2.87 31.01 -1.44
N ASN A 28 1.57 31.13 -1.72
CA ASN A 28 0.75 32.22 -1.22
C ASN A 28 -0.11 31.76 -0.03
N PHE A 29 0.52 31.68 1.14
CA PHE A 29 -0.10 31.23 2.41
C PHE A 29 -1.35 32.03 2.81
N GLY A 30 -1.47 33.27 2.35
CA GLY A 30 -2.61 34.14 2.62
C GLY A 30 -3.89 33.78 1.85
N ILE A 31 -3.78 33.05 0.74
CA ILE A 31 -4.95 32.69 -0.08
C ILE A 31 -5.78 31.62 0.63
N GLN A 32 -6.92 32.05 1.16
CA GLN A 32 -7.89 31.17 1.83
C GLN A 32 -9.12 30.86 0.98
N ARG A 33 -9.41 31.67 -0.04
CA ARG A 33 -10.57 31.50 -0.94
C ARG A 33 -10.16 31.74 -2.38
N LEU A 34 -10.70 30.93 -3.29
CA LEU A 34 -10.56 31.13 -4.73
C LEU A 34 -11.82 31.79 -5.30
N PRO A 35 -11.72 32.79 -6.19
CA PRO A 35 -12.86 33.51 -6.73
C PRO A 35 -13.67 32.66 -7.71
N GLU A 36 -14.99 32.89 -7.80
CA GLU A 36 -15.85 32.20 -8.78
C GLU A 36 -15.42 32.45 -10.23
N SER A 37 -14.76 33.57 -10.49
CA SER A 37 -14.24 33.90 -11.81
C SER A 37 -13.16 32.93 -12.31
N LEU A 38 -12.49 32.19 -11.43
CA LEU A 38 -11.55 31.13 -11.78
C LEU A 38 -12.24 30.02 -12.62
N SER A 39 -13.51 29.74 -12.33
CA SER A 39 -14.33 28.72 -13.00
C SER A 39 -14.53 28.97 -14.51
N TYR A 40 -14.24 30.19 -15.00
CA TYR A 40 -14.35 30.55 -16.42
C TYR A 40 -13.08 30.27 -17.24
N LEU A 41 -11.99 29.82 -16.60
CA LEU A 41 -10.74 29.49 -17.28
C LEU A 41 -10.80 28.08 -17.90
N HIS A 42 -11.74 27.85 -18.81
CA HIS A 42 -11.98 26.53 -19.40
C HIS A 42 -10.78 25.93 -20.13
N ASN A 43 -9.77 26.74 -20.50
CA ASN A 43 -8.54 26.30 -21.14
C ASN A 43 -7.42 25.92 -20.15
N LEU A 44 -7.65 26.05 -18.84
CA LEU A 44 -6.64 25.75 -17.82
C LEU A 44 -6.30 24.26 -17.84
N GLN A 45 -5.00 23.94 -17.93
CA GLN A 45 -4.46 22.58 -18.00
C GLN A 45 -3.63 22.23 -16.78
N TYR A 46 -3.00 23.22 -16.16
CA TYR A 46 -2.18 23.06 -14.97
C TYR A 46 -2.57 24.12 -13.94
N PHE A 47 -2.84 23.67 -12.72
CA PHE A 47 -3.14 24.54 -11.59
C PHE A 47 -2.37 24.08 -10.35
N ASP A 48 -1.41 24.90 -9.91
CA ASP A 48 -0.65 24.68 -8.68
C ASP A 48 -1.08 25.68 -7.59
N LEU A 49 -1.46 25.13 -6.45
CA LEU A 49 -1.81 25.86 -5.23
C LEU A 49 -1.17 25.22 -3.99
N ASN A 50 0.00 24.60 -4.15
CA ASN A 50 0.83 24.16 -3.03
C ASN A 50 1.11 25.32 -2.06
N ASN A 51 1.18 25.01 -0.77
CA ASN A 51 1.46 25.98 0.29
C ASN A 51 0.45 27.15 0.38
N CYS A 52 -0.70 27.06 -0.31
CA CYS A 52 -1.87 27.90 -0.05
C CYS A 52 -2.72 27.33 1.10
N GLN A 53 -3.55 28.15 1.72
CA GLN A 53 -4.42 27.76 2.83
C GLN A 53 -5.90 27.71 2.42
N VAL A 54 -6.17 27.25 1.18
CA VAL A 54 -7.51 27.28 0.58
C VAL A 54 -8.51 26.48 1.42
N GLN A 55 -9.54 27.17 1.90
CA GLN A 55 -10.64 26.62 2.67
C GLN A 55 -11.88 26.38 1.82
N THR A 56 -12.10 27.20 0.80
CA THR A 56 -13.28 27.11 -0.07
C THR A 56 -12.90 27.26 -1.54
N PHE A 57 -13.33 26.30 -2.34
CA PHE A 57 -13.29 26.37 -3.81
C PHE A 57 -14.55 27.05 -4.37
N PRO A 58 -14.46 27.68 -5.55
CA PRO A 58 -15.64 28.18 -6.24
C PRO A 58 -16.55 27.02 -6.65
N ALA A 59 -17.86 27.28 -6.74
CA ALA A 59 -18.86 26.25 -7.07
C ALA A 59 -18.59 25.66 -8.46
N GLY A 60 -18.10 26.48 -9.39
CA GLY A 60 -17.73 26.07 -10.74
C GLY A 60 -16.29 25.56 -10.90
N ILE A 61 -15.53 25.23 -9.84
CA ILE A 61 -14.14 24.74 -9.99
C ILE A 61 -14.04 23.52 -10.93
N THR A 62 -15.10 22.72 -10.98
CA THR A 62 -15.21 21.54 -11.83
C THR A 62 -15.54 21.84 -13.30
N ASN A 63 -15.73 23.12 -13.66
CA ASN A 63 -15.87 23.59 -15.05
C ASN A 63 -14.52 23.67 -15.79
N LEU A 64 -13.41 23.46 -15.08
CA LEU A 64 -12.06 23.39 -15.63
C LEU A 64 -11.83 22.03 -16.32
N ILE A 65 -12.68 21.69 -17.29
CA ILE A 65 -12.73 20.36 -17.92
C ILE A 65 -11.45 19.96 -18.66
N ASN A 66 -10.60 20.93 -19.02
CA ASN A 66 -9.29 20.69 -19.65
C ASN A 66 -8.15 20.55 -18.63
N LEU A 67 -8.44 20.64 -17.33
CA LEU A 67 -7.45 20.53 -16.28
C LEU A 67 -6.86 19.12 -16.27
N ARG A 68 -5.54 19.05 -16.40
CA ARG A 68 -4.77 17.80 -16.40
C ARG A 68 -4.01 17.61 -15.10
N GLN A 69 -3.52 18.70 -14.54
CA GLN A 69 -2.65 18.68 -13.37
C GLN A 69 -3.22 19.64 -12.33
N LEU A 70 -3.55 19.10 -11.16
CA LEU A 70 -3.96 19.87 -9.99
C LEU A 70 -3.00 19.52 -8.86
N ILE A 71 -2.19 20.49 -8.45
CA ILE A 71 -1.13 20.28 -7.49
C ILE A 71 -1.49 20.99 -6.17
N SER A 72 -1.66 20.19 -5.12
CA SER A 72 -1.86 20.65 -3.74
C SER A 72 -1.71 19.46 -2.79
N VAL A 73 -1.85 19.71 -1.49
CA VAL A 73 -1.94 18.65 -0.49
C VAL A 73 -3.33 17.98 -0.52
N ASP A 74 -3.37 16.70 -0.16
CA ASP A 74 -4.59 15.87 -0.16
C ASP A 74 -5.75 16.51 0.61
N GLU A 75 -5.46 17.20 1.73
CA GLU A 75 -6.46 17.88 2.55
C GLU A 75 -7.23 18.95 1.74
N ILE A 76 -6.53 19.70 0.90
CA ILE A 76 -7.13 20.74 0.07
C ILE A 76 -7.90 20.13 -1.10
N ILE A 77 -7.30 19.18 -1.83
CA ILE A 77 -7.96 18.52 -2.97
C ILE A 77 -9.26 17.84 -2.51
N SER A 78 -9.27 17.26 -1.30
CA SER A 78 -10.46 16.60 -0.74
C SER A 78 -11.65 17.52 -0.49
N LYS A 79 -11.49 18.85 -0.56
CA LYS A 79 -12.56 19.85 -0.46
C LYS A 79 -13.26 20.13 -1.80
N ILE A 80 -12.76 19.59 -2.91
CA ILE A 80 -13.38 19.76 -4.23
C ILE A 80 -14.54 18.77 -4.38
N ASN A 81 -15.75 19.31 -4.43
CA ASN A 81 -16.95 18.52 -4.71
C ASN A 81 -17.05 18.20 -6.21
N ASN A 82 -17.49 16.98 -6.55
CA ASN A 82 -17.73 16.51 -7.91
C ASN A 82 -16.47 16.46 -8.79
N ILE A 83 -15.33 16.07 -8.21
CA ILE A 83 -14.04 16.02 -8.91
C ILE A 83 -14.08 15.14 -10.17
N GLY A 84 -15.02 14.20 -10.27
CA GLY A 84 -15.23 13.36 -11.45
C GLY A 84 -15.52 14.12 -12.73
N LYS A 85 -16.02 15.36 -12.64
CA LYS A 85 -16.24 16.23 -13.81
C LYS A 85 -14.94 16.70 -14.48
N LEU A 86 -13.80 16.62 -13.79
CA LEU A 86 -12.48 16.95 -14.35
C LEU A 86 -11.94 15.76 -15.16
N ILE A 87 -12.63 15.42 -16.26
CA ILE A 87 -12.43 14.17 -17.02
C ILE A 87 -11.02 14.00 -17.60
N ASN A 88 -10.27 15.10 -17.80
CA ASN A 88 -8.91 15.09 -18.31
C ASN A 88 -7.84 15.08 -17.21
N LEU A 89 -8.24 15.01 -15.93
CA LEU A 89 -7.31 15.04 -14.81
C LEU A 89 -6.41 13.81 -14.85
N GLN A 90 -5.11 14.05 -14.74
CA GLN A 90 -4.06 13.05 -14.80
C GLN A 90 -3.46 12.74 -13.43
N THR A 91 -3.55 13.65 -12.48
CA THR A 91 -3.05 13.46 -11.12
C THR A 91 -4.16 13.60 -10.09
N LEU A 92 -4.35 12.54 -9.30
CA LEU A 92 -5.19 12.55 -8.11
C LEU A 92 -4.56 11.60 -7.08
N PRO A 93 -3.57 12.07 -6.30
CA PRO A 93 -2.80 11.19 -5.42
C PRO A 93 -3.67 10.45 -4.40
N THR A 94 -4.66 11.15 -3.82
CA THR A 94 -5.63 10.59 -2.88
C THR A 94 -7.05 11.03 -3.21
N PHE A 95 -7.98 10.09 -3.25
CA PHE A 95 -9.41 10.29 -3.28
C PHE A 95 -10.04 9.81 -1.96
N LYS A 96 -10.77 10.71 -1.28
CA LYS A 96 -11.41 10.43 0.02
C LYS A 96 -12.90 10.22 -0.17
N VAL A 97 -13.37 9.01 0.10
CA VAL A 97 -14.81 8.71 0.04
C VAL A 97 -15.53 9.30 1.25
N LEU A 98 -16.59 10.08 1.02
CA LEU A 98 -17.45 10.65 2.05
C LEU A 98 -18.92 10.30 1.77
N LYS A 99 -19.76 10.30 2.80
CA LYS A 99 -21.20 9.95 2.68
C LYS A 99 -22.06 11.00 1.97
N GLY A 100 -21.48 12.11 1.52
CA GLY A 100 -22.18 13.19 0.83
C GLY A 100 -21.97 13.14 -0.68
N ASP A 101 -22.94 13.66 -1.43
CA ASP A 101 -22.83 13.79 -2.88
C ASP A 101 -21.61 14.62 -3.30
N GLY A 102 -21.01 14.26 -4.44
CA GLY A 102 -19.78 14.86 -4.95
C GLY A 102 -18.48 14.31 -4.34
N HIS A 103 -18.56 13.37 -3.38
CA HIS A 103 -17.43 12.62 -2.81
C HIS A 103 -17.65 11.10 -2.76
N LYS A 104 -18.74 10.62 -3.37
CA LYS A 104 -18.99 9.20 -3.55
C LYS A 104 -17.95 8.60 -4.49
N LEU A 105 -17.72 7.30 -4.38
CA LEU A 105 -16.72 6.61 -5.20
C LEU A 105 -17.05 6.67 -6.71
N THR A 106 -18.33 6.87 -7.06
CA THR A 106 -18.83 7.11 -8.42
C THR A 106 -18.15 8.28 -9.14
N GLU A 107 -17.60 9.25 -8.41
CA GLU A 107 -16.82 10.35 -8.99
C GLU A 107 -15.58 9.86 -9.74
N LEU A 108 -15.04 8.69 -9.39
CA LEU A 108 -13.91 8.12 -10.13
C LEU A 108 -14.33 7.59 -11.50
N SER A 109 -15.61 7.36 -11.78
CA SER A 109 -16.10 6.68 -13.00
C SER A 109 -15.59 7.28 -14.30
N SER A 110 -15.47 8.60 -14.38
CA SER A 110 -15.06 9.37 -15.55
C SER A 110 -13.57 9.73 -15.57
N LEU A 111 -12.85 9.54 -14.47
CA LEU A 111 -11.43 9.88 -14.33
C LEU A 111 -10.54 8.75 -14.89
N THR A 112 -10.61 8.50 -16.20
CA THR A 112 -9.86 7.43 -16.88
C THR A 112 -8.42 7.83 -17.21
N GLN A 113 -8.12 9.13 -17.18
CA GLN A 113 -6.80 9.68 -17.51
C GLN A 113 -5.84 9.72 -16.32
N LEU A 114 -6.18 9.15 -15.16
CA LEU A 114 -5.31 9.16 -13.97
C LEU A 114 -4.06 8.31 -14.18
N HIS A 115 -2.89 8.90 -13.92
CA HIS A 115 -1.57 8.29 -14.06
C HIS A 115 -0.92 8.00 -12.71
N GLY A 116 -0.01 7.03 -12.69
CA GLY A 116 0.86 6.78 -11.54
C GLY A 116 0.10 6.19 -10.35
N ARG A 117 0.02 6.93 -9.25
CA ARG A 117 -0.53 6.46 -7.98
C ARG A 117 -1.92 7.02 -7.72
N LEU A 118 -2.85 6.15 -7.31
CA LEU A 118 -4.14 6.52 -6.75
C LEU A 118 -4.35 5.85 -5.38
N ARG A 119 -4.58 6.65 -4.34
CA ARG A 119 -5.00 6.18 -3.01
C ARG A 119 -6.48 6.45 -2.80
N ILE A 120 -7.28 5.42 -2.56
CA ILE A 120 -8.69 5.55 -2.22
C ILE A 120 -8.83 5.24 -0.74
N ILE A 121 -9.22 6.23 0.05
CA ILE A 121 -9.35 6.11 1.50
C ILE A 121 -10.80 6.25 1.94
N ASN A 122 -11.09 5.76 3.16
CA ASN A 122 -12.44 5.70 3.72
C ASN A 122 -13.41 4.82 2.91
N LEU A 123 -12.93 3.72 2.31
CA LEU A 123 -13.80 2.78 1.60
C LEU A 123 -14.93 2.21 2.47
N GLY A 124 -14.80 2.25 3.81
CA GLY A 124 -15.89 1.92 4.72
C GLY A 124 -17.12 2.85 4.63
N ASN A 125 -17.05 3.95 3.88
CA ASN A 125 -18.18 4.84 3.61
C ASN A 125 -18.98 4.47 2.36
N VAL A 126 -18.48 3.55 1.52
CA VAL A 126 -19.18 3.11 0.30
C VAL A 126 -20.48 2.41 0.70
N GLU A 127 -21.59 2.82 0.11
CA GLU A 127 -22.94 2.39 0.53
C GLU A 127 -23.25 0.97 0.05
N ASP A 128 -22.88 0.65 -1.19
CA ASP A 128 -23.21 -0.61 -1.83
C ASP A 128 -22.25 -0.99 -2.98
N LYS A 129 -22.48 -2.16 -3.57
CA LYS A 129 -21.71 -2.70 -4.70
C LYS A 129 -21.85 -1.88 -5.99
N MET A 130 -22.96 -1.16 -6.19
CA MET A 130 -23.18 -0.35 -7.39
C MET A 130 -22.29 0.89 -7.35
N GLU A 131 -22.15 1.52 -6.18
CA GLU A 131 -21.17 2.58 -5.97
C GLU A 131 -19.74 2.06 -6.16
N ALA A 132 -19.43 0.87 -5.60
CA ALA A 132 -18.12 0.25 -5.72
C ALA A 132 -17.70 -0.01 -7.17
N SER A 133 -18.57 -0.64 -7.95
CA SER A 133 -18.34 -0.95 -9.39
C SER A 133 -18.27 0.29 -10.27
N ALA A 134 -19.00 1.36 -9.92
CA ALA A 134 -18.98 2.61 -10.67
C ALA A 134 -17.60 3.28 -10.71
N ALA A 135 -16.69 2.94 -9.79
CA ALA A 135 -15.32 3.46 -9.78
C ALA A 135 -14.53 3.15 -11.06
N LYS A 136 -14.91 2.06 -11.77
CA LYS A 136 -14.29 1.60 -13.03
C LYS A 136 -12.76 1.59 -12.97
N LEU A 137 -12.20 0.97 -11.92
CA LEU A 137 -10.74 0.94 -11.73
C LEU A 137 -10.01 0.19 -12.86
N TYR A 138 -10.69 -0.76 -13.51
CA TYR A 138 -10.16 -1.44 -14.69
C TYR A 138 -9.90 -0.48 -15.87
N ASP A 139 -10.71 0.56 -16.04
CA ASP A 139 -10.55 1.52 -17.13
C ASP A 139 -9.38 2.49 -16.91
N LYS A 140 -8.75 2.47 -15.73
CA LYS A 140 -7.64 3.36 -15.36
C LYS A 140 -6.30 2.75 -15.76
N VAL A 141 -6.13 2.59 -17.07
CA VAL A 141 -5.02 1.85 -17.69
C VAL A 141 -3.62 2.45 -17.44
N HIS A 142 -3.56 3.69 -16.97
CA HIS A 142 -2.33 4.45 -16.72
C HIS A 142 -1.87 4.42 -15.25
N LEU A 143 -2.60 3.74 -14.36
CA LEU A 143 -2.18 3.57 -12.97
C LEU A 143 -1.10 2.48 -12.83
N ASP A 144 -0.04 2.82 -12.09
CA ASP A 144 1.03 1.91 -11.68
C ASP A 144 0.84 1.43 -10.23
N GLU A 145 0.28 2.27 -9.35
CA GLU A 145 0.06 1.98 -7.93
C GLU A 145 -1.38 2.30 -7.51
N LEU A 146 -2.00 1.35 -6.79
CA LEU A 146 -3.32 1.50 -6.19
C LEU A 146 -3.25 1.19 -4.69
N VAL A 147 -3.82 2.08 -3.88
CA VAL A 147 -4.03 1.84 -2.45
C VAL A 147 -5.52 1.89 -2.15
N LEU A 148 -6.05 0.81 -1.59
CA LEU A 148 -7.43 0.70 -1.11
C LEU A 148 -7.42 0.66 0.42
N ALA A 149 -7.94 1.71 1.07
CA ALA A 149 -7.94 1.82 2.53
C ALA A 149 -9.36 2.04 3.08
N TRP A 150 -9.76 1.22 4.05
CA TRP A 150 -11.09 1.29 4.67
C TRP A 150 -11.24 2.48 5.62
N THR A 151 -10.15 2.95 6.21
CA THR A 151 -10.11 4.10 7.12
C THR A 151 -9.00 5.06 6.71
N SER A 152 -9.08 6.30 7.19
CA SER A 152 -8.07 7.34 6.96
C SER A 152 -6.90 7.28 7.94
N ASN A 153 -7.09 6.66 9.11
CA ASN A 153 -6.07 6.57 10.15
C ASN A 153 -5.39 5.19 10.16
N GLN A 154 -4.06 5.19 10.18
CA GLN A 154 -3.24 3.98 10.18
C GLN A 154 -3.27 3.20 11.49
N ASN A 155 -3.65 3.89 12.59
CA ASN A 155 -3.58 3.39 13.95
C ASN A 155 -4.96 3.24 14.63
N SER A 156 -6.06 3.35 13.89
CA SER A 156 -7.38 3.19 14.51
C SER A 156 -7.59 1.74 14.94
N SER A 157 -7.53 1.48 16.25
CA SER A 157 -7.91 0.21 16.85
C SER A 157 -9.38 -0.11 16.54
N PHE A 158 -9.64 -1.39 16.33
CA PHE A 158 -10.91 -1.93 15.88
C PHE A 158 -12.02 -1.72 16.93
N ASN A 159 -12.93 -0.79 16.66
CA ASN A 159 -14.26 -0.84 17.26
C ASN A 159 -15.26 -1.30 16.19
N ASP A 160 -15.69 -2.55 16.35
CA ASP A 160 -16.74 -3.25 15.61
C ASP A 160 -18.04 -2.46 15.69
N ASN A 161 -18.75 -2.26 14.55
CA ASN A 161 -20.21 -2.06 14.47
C ASN A 161 -20.73 -1.81 13.04
N ALA A 162 -19.89 -1.79 11.99
CA ALA A 162 -20.35 -1.64 10.61
C ALA A 162 -19.62 -2.64 9.69
N LEU A 163 -20.12 -3.88 9.61
CA LEU A 163 -19.26 -5.01 9.21
C LEU A 163 -20.00 -6.22 8.60
N HIS A 164 -20.56 -6.03 7.40
CA HIS A 164 -20.88 -7.13 6.45
C HIS A 164 -20.72 -6.72 4.96
N ALA A 165 -20.80 -5.42 4.62
CA ALA A 165 -20.72 -4.94 3.23
C ALA A 165 -19.31 -4.94 2.61
N SER A 166 -18.24 -5.17 3.39
CA SER A 166 -16.87 -4.95 2.89
C SER A 166 -16.41 -5.96 1.85
N GLU A 167 -16.85 -7.22 1.93
CA GLU A 167 -16.49 -8.23 0.92
C GLU A 167 -17.09 -7.91 -0.44
N GLU A 168 -18.39 -7.56 -0.47
CA GLU A 168 -19.07 -7.13 -1.68
C GLU A 168 -18.43 -5.87 -2.26
N ILE A 169 -18.06 -4.90 -1.41
CA ILE A 169 -17.38 -3.68 -1.86
C ILE A 169 -16.00 -3.97 -2.44
N LEU A 170 -15.22 -4.92 -1.91
CA LEU A 170 -13.88 -5.22 -2.45
C LEU A 170 -13.94 -6.09 -3.72
N GLU A 171 -15.04 -6.84 -3.93
CA GLU A 171 -15.24 -7.67 -5.11
C GLU A 171 -15.37 -6.84 -6.41
N GLU A 172 -15.98 -5.66 -6.33
CA GLU A 172 -16.34 -4.84 -7.49
C GLU A 172 -15.21 -3.97 -8.10
N PRO A 173 -14.36 -3.27 -7.33
CA PRO A 173 -13.37 -2.34 -7.86
C PRO A 173 -12.13 -3.07 -8.38
N GLN A 174 -12.31 -3.89 -9.41
CA GLN A 174 -11.23 -4.64 -10.06
C GLN A 174 -10.18 -3.67 -10.65
N PRO A 175 -8.91 -3.76 -10.24
CA PRO A 175 -7.84 -2.96 -10.85
C PRO A 175 -7.47 -3.44 -12.25
N HIS A 176 -6.88 -2.55 -13.05
CA HIS A 176 -6.38 -2.90 -14.37
C HIS A 176 -5.17 -3.86 -14.30
N SER A 177 -5.03 -4.75 -15.29
CA SER A 177 -4.02 -5.82 -15.31
C SER A 177 -2.55 -5.37 -15.42
N LYS A 178 -2.33 -4.09 -15.78
CA LYS A 178 -1.00 -3.46 -15.85
C LYS A 178 -0.53 -2.90 -14.50
N LEU A 179 -1.35 -2.96 -13.46
CA LEU A 179 -1.00 -2.45 -12.14
C LEU A 179 0.24 -3.18 -11.59
N LYS A 180 1.21 -2.41 -11.09
CA LYS A 180 2.48 -2.94 -10.55
C LYS A 180 2.47 -3.06 -9.04
N SER A 181 1.74 -2.19 -8.34
CA SER A 181 1.71 -2.13 -6.89
C SER A 181 0.29 -2.02 -6.36
N LEU A 182 -0.08 -2.92 -5.45
CA LEU A 182 -1.38 -2.95 -4.79
C LEU A 182 -1.19 -2.97 -3.28
N THR A 183 -1.84 -2.04 -2.59
CA THR A 183 -1.96 -2.03 -1.13
C THR A 183 -3.42 -2.11 -0.74
N ILE A 184 -3.76 -3.08 0.11
CA ILE A 184 -5.08 -3.18 0.75
C ILE A 184 -4.88 -3.01 2.25
N ARG A 185 -5.54 -1.99 2.82
CA ARG A 185 -5.36 -1.60 4.22
C ARG A 185 -6.68 -1.55 4.98
N GLY A 186 -6.69 -2.16 6.15
CA GLY A 186 -7.84 -2.16 7.05
C GLY A 186 -9.04 -2.92 6.48
N TYR A 187 -8.82 -3.81 5.51
CA TYR A 187 -9.90 -4.61 4.94
C TYR A 187 -10.52 -5.50 6.01
N ARG A 188 -11.83 -5.53 5.98
CA ARG A 188 -12.68 -6.00 7.06
C ARG A 188 -13.38 -7.33 6.77
N GLY A 189 -13.27 -7.81 5.53
CA GLY A 189 -13.78 -9.11 5.12
C GLY A 189 -12.83 -10.26 5.45
N ALA A 190 -13.34 -11.47 5.39
CA ALA A 190 -12.57 -12.70 5.61
C ALA A 190 -11.96 -13.24 4.32
N ARG A 191 -12.61 -12.99 3.19
CA ARG A 191 -12.26 -13.56 1.90
C ARG A 191 -11.58 -12.55 0.99
N ALA A 192 -10.56 -13.03 0.27
CA ALA A 192 -9.99 -12.32 -0.88
C ALA A 192 -11.02 -12.23 -2.02
N PRO A 193 -11.13 -11.09 -2.72
CA PRO A 193 -11.98 -10.94 -3.89
C PRO A 193 -11.56 -11.86 -5.04
N SER A 194 -12.47 -12.19 -5.95
CA SER A 194 -12.18 -13.15 -7.03
C SER A 194 -11.09 -12.66 -7.98
N TRP A 195 -11.02 -11.35 -8.25
CA TRP A 195 -10.00 -10.78 -9.14
C TRP A 195 -8.57 -10.95 -8.60
N LEU A 196 -8.36 -11.05 -7.28
CA LEU A 196 -7.04 -11.40 -6.70
C LEU A 196 -6.66 -12.88 -6.92
N ARG A 197 -7.65 -13.75 -7.19
CA ARG A 197 -7.48 -15.20 -7.35
C ARG A 197 -7.38 -15.62 -8.82
N THR A 198 -7.13 -14.67 -9.71
CA THR A 198 -7.06 -14.88 -11.15
C THR A 198 -5.74 -14.35 -11.67
N GLU A 199 -5.34 -14.78 -12.86
CA GLU A 199 -4.15 -14.27 -13.57
C GLU A 199 -4.31 -12.80 -14.04
N THR A 200 -5.37 -12.10 -13.61
CA THR A 200 -5.67 -10.73 -14.04
C THR A 200 -4.60 -9.73 -13.60
N LEU A 201 -3.90 -9.99 -12.49
CA LEU A 201 -2.82 -9.16 -11.97
C LEU A 201 -1.42 -9.74 -12.28
N ALA A 202 -1.23 -10.29 -13.47
CA ALA A 202 0.05 -10.85 -13.89
C ALA A 202 1.22 -9.85 -13.82
N SER A 203 0.97 -8.55 -13.94
CA SER A 203 2.03 -7.52 -13.87
C SER A 203 2.41 -7.08 -12.46
N LEU A 204 1.75 -7.63 -11.42
CA LEU A 204 1.90 -7.14 -10.05
C LEU A 204 3.26 -7.54 -9.47
N GLU A 205 4.05 -6.52 -9.12
CA GLU A 205 5.39 -6.67 -8.53
C GLU A 205 5.38 -6.46 -7.02
N THR A 206 4.42 -5.69 -6.48
CA THR A 206 4.32 -5.39 -5.05
C THR A 206 2.91 -5.61 -4.54
N LEU A 207 2.78 -6.40 -3.46
CA LEU A 207 1.54 -6.60 -2.73
C LEU A 207 1.76 -6.25 -1.25
N ARG A 208 0.89 -5.38 -0.72
CA ARG A 208 0.83 -5.02 0.69
C ARG A 208 -0.57 -5.30 1.24
N LEU A 209 -0.65 -6.18 2.22
CA LEU A 209 -1.87 -6.42 3.00
C LEU A 209 -1.59 -5.97 4.43
N GLU A 210 -2.35 -4.98 4.91
CA GLU A 210 -2.04 -4.30 6.16
C GLU A 210 -3.28 -4.13 7.04
N ASN A 211 -3.21 -4.57 8.29
CA ASN A 211 -4.28 -4.48 9.29
C ASN A 211 -5.59 -5.13 8.80
N CYS A 212 -5.47 -6.23 8.07
CA CYS A 212 -6.59 -7.01 7.53
C CYS A 212 -7.06 -8.05 8.56
N GLY A 213 -7.61 -7.58 9.67
CA GLY A 213 -7.80 -8.36 10.90
C GLY A 213 -8.59 -9.67 10.78
N ARG A 214 -9.52 -9.77 9.81
CA ARG A 214 -10.38 -10.95 9.62
C ARG A 214 -9.98 -11.80 8.42
N TRP A 215 -8.97 -11.40 7.65
CA TRP A 215 -8.62 -12.07 6.39
C TRP A 215 -7.99 -13.45 6.69
N GLU A 216 -8.67 -14.51 6.26
CA GLU A 216 -8.33 -15.89 6.67
C GLU A 216 -7.45 -16.63 5.66
N ASP A 217 -7.59 -16.33 4.36
CA ASP A 217 -6.91 -17.03 3.28
C ASP A 217 -6.14 -16.09 2.36
N VAL A 218 -4.81 -16.19 2.43
CA VAL A 218 -3.87 -15.46 1.57
C VAL A 218 -3.24 -16.33 0.48
N SER A 219 -3.66 -17.59 0.30
CA SER A 219 -3.04 -18.55 -0.63
C SER A 219 -3.01 -18.09 -2.11
N PHE A 220 -3.87 -17.13 -2.47
CA PHE A 220 -3.88 -16.49 -3.79
C PHE A 220 -2.54 -15.86 -4.15
N ILE A 221 -1.70 -15.48 -3.18
CA ILE A 221 -0.36 -14.91 -3.44
C ILE A 221 0.52 -15.83 -4.29
N ARG A 222 0.29 -17.16 -4.26
CA ARG A 222 1.05 -18.14 -5.04
C ARG A 222 0.84 -17.98 -6.55
N GLN A 223 -0.25 -17.34 -6.97
CA GLN A 223 -0.55 -17.09 -8.38
C GLN A 223 0.13 -15.82 -8.92
N LEU A 224 0.71 -14.99 -8.03
CA LEU A 224 1.37 -13.73 -8.39
C LEU A 224 2.84 -13.99 -8.74
N LEU A 225 3.08 -14.56 -9.92
CA LEU A 225 4.39 -15.08 -10.32
C LEU A 225 5.48 -14.00 -10.49
N HIS A 226 5.09 -12.75 -10.71
CA HIS A 226 6.00 -11.62 -10.91
C HIS A 226 6.28 -10.81 -9.64
N LEU A 227 5.79 -11.28 -8.48
CA LEU A 227 5.93 -10.58 -7.21
C LEU A 227 7.40 -10.48 -6.78
N ARG A 228 7.83 -9.26 -6.46
CA ARG A 228 9.17 -8.90 -5.99
C ARG A 228 9.17 -8.48 -4.52
N SER A 229 8.09 -7.86 -4.06
CA SER A 229 7.95 -7.45 -2.66
C SER A 229 6.58 -7.84 -2.11
N LEU A 230 6.59 -8.55 -0.98
CA LEU A 230 5.40 -9.01 -0.28
C LEU A 230 5.41 -8.51 1.16
N TYR A 231 4.36 -7.79 1.55
CA TYR A 231 4.18 -7.30 2.91
C TYR A 231 2.86 -7.81 3.46
N LEU A 232 2.94 -8.64 4.50
CA LEU A 232 1.80 -9.14 5.24
C LEU A 232 1.91 -8.61 6.67
N LYS A 233 1.10 -7.61 7.01
CA LYS A 233 1.16 -6.92 8.31
C LYS A 233 -0.20 -6.92 8.99
N GLY A 234 -0.28 -7.37 10.24
CA GLY A 234 -1.52 -7.36 11.02
C GLY A 234 -2.62 -8.19 10.38
N ILE A 235 -2.35 -9.48 10.14
CA ILE A 235 -3.32 -10.44 9.58
C ILE A 235 -3.50 -11.63 10.54
N PRO A 236 -3.99 -11.40 11.78
CA PRO A 236 -4.02 -12.40 12.84
C PRO A 236 -4.97 -13.58 12.57
N ALA A 237 -5.97 -13.43 11.70
CA ALA A 237 -6.91 -14.48 11.35
C ALA A 237 -6.43 -15.44 10.25
N MET A 238 -5.22 -15.23 9.70
CA MET A 238 -4.65 -16.08 8.65
C MET A 238 -4.55 -17.53 9.13
N LYS A 239 -5.09 -18.47 8.34
CA LYS A 239 -5.13 -19.90 8.69
C LYS A 239 -3.96 -20.70 8.13
N GLN A 240 -3.28 -20.17 7.12
CA GLN A 240 -2.21 -20.89 6.44
C GLN A 240 -0.95 -20.93 7.30
N THR A 241 -0.24 -22.04 7.24
CA THR A 241 1.14 -22.10 7.74
C THR A 241 2.10 -21.44 6.73
N THR A 242 3.24 -20.95 7.20
CA THR A 242 4.33 -20.49 6.33
C THR A 242 4.75 -21.56 5.32
N ARG A 243 4.75 -22.84 5.73
CA ARG A 243 4.98 -23.99 4.86
C ARG A 243 3.98 -24.11 3.71
N GLU A 244 2.70 -23.82 3.95
CA GLU A 244 1.66 -23.84 2.90
C GLU A 244 1.78 -22.66 1.93
N LEU A 245 2.21 -21.50 2.41
CA LEU A 245 2.37 -20.29 1.60
C LEU A 245 3.62 -20.33 0.72
N PHE A 246 4.77 -20.64 1.31
CA PHE A 246 6.07 -20.59 0.65
C PHE A 246 6.57 -21.96 0.17
N GLY A 247 5.81 -23.01 0.47
CA GLY A 247 5.88 -24.31 -0.20
C GLY A 247 6.86 -25.32 0.40
N ARG A 248 6.87 -26.49 -0.25
CA ARG A 248 7.89 -27.54 -0.10
C ARG A 248 8.94 -27.40 -1.23
N PRO A 249 10.19 -27.85 -1.04
CA PRO A 249 11.29 -27.70 -2.01
C PRO A 249 10.96 -28.13 -3.45
N ILE A 250 10.12 -29.15 -3.64
CA ILE A 250 9.76 -29.73 -4.95
C ILE A 250 8.72 -28.87 -5.70
N GLU A 251 7.97 -28.05 -4.96
CA GLU A 251 6.93 -27.15 -5.48
C GLU A 251 7.41 -25.69 -5.61
N ASN A 252 8.69 -25.43 -5.33
CA ASN A 252 9.24 -24.08 -5.25
C ASN A 252 9.45 -23.45 -6.65
N LYS A 253 8.40 -23.47 -7.48
CA LYS A 253 8.23 -22.70 -8.71
C LYS A 253 7.59 -21.33 -8.44
N PHE A 254 7.03 -21.14 -7.26
CA PHE A 254 6.42 -19.88 -6.83
C PHE A 254 7.52 -18.93 -6.31
N PHE A 255 7.27 -17.63 -6.35
CA PHE A 255 8.16 -16.60 -5.76
C PHE A 255 9.62 -16.61 -6.22
N GLN A 256 9.92 -17.04 -7.45
CA GLN A 256 11.29 -17.07 -7.97
C GLN A 256 11.94 -15.70 -8.07
N GLY A 257 11.14 -14.63 -8.16
CA GLY A 257 11.60 -13.24 -8.22
C GLY A 257 11.43 -12.46 -6.92
N LEU A 258 10.98 -13.08 -5.82
CA LEU A 258 10.71 -12.39 -4.57
C LEU A 258 12.01 -11.95 -3.91
N LYS A 259 12.17 -10.64 -3.72
CA LYS A 259 13.36 -9.99 -3.15
C LYS A 259 13.14 -9.48 -1.75
N GLU A 260 11.91 -9.15 -1.40
CA GLU A 260 11.58 -8.58 -0.10
C GLU A 260 10.34 -9.25 0.47
N LEU A 261 10.46 -9.71 1.72
CA LEU A 261 9.38 -10.31 2.48
C LEU A 261 9.31 -9.65 3.85
N VAL A 262 8.15 -9.09 4.18
CA VAL A 262 7.87 -8.54 5.49
C VAL A 262 6.65 -9.22 6.08
N LEU A 263 6.85 -9.86 7.23
CA LEU A 263 5.81 -10.49 8.02
C LEU A 263 5.73 -9.76 9.37
N GLU A 264 4.58 -9.18 9.70
CA GLU A 264 4.42 -8.39 10.92
C GLU A 264 3.07 -8.66 11.60
N GLY A 265 3.07 -8.84 12.93
CA GLY A 265 1.82 -8.91 13.71
C GLY A 265 0.94 -10.11 13.36
N MET A 266 1.53 -11.31 13.32
CA MET A 266 0.79 -12.57 13.12
C MET A 266 0.69 -13.32 14.44
N ASP A 267 -0.37 -13.04 15.20
CA ASP A 267 -0.49 -13.49 16.59
C ASP A 267 -0.58 -15.02 16.76
N LEU A 268 -1.17 -15.71 15.77
CA LEU A 268 -1.41 -17.15 15.80
C LEU A 268 -0.35 -17.97 15.08
N LEU A 269 0.58 -17.32 14.37
CA LEU A 269 1.60 -18.01 13.59
C LEU A 269 2.75 -18.42 14.50
N ASP A 270 2.84 -19.70 14.84
CA ASP A 270 3.83 -20.27 15.76
C ASP A 270 5.07 -20.84 15.05
N GLU A 271 4.96 -21.17 13.77
CA GLU A 271 6.04 -21.75 12.96
C GLU A 271 6.38 -20.89 11.71
N LEU A 272 7.67 -20.67 11.49
CA LEU A 272 8.22 -20.00 10.32
C LEU A 272 9.05 -20.99 9.51
N SER A 273 8.43 -21.68 8.56
CA SER A 273 9.04 -22.72 7.74
C SER A 273 9.28 -22.27 6.29
N SER A 274 10.25 -22.91 5.64
CA SER A 274 10.53 -22.84 4.20
C SER A 274 10.96 -21.48 3.65
N LEU A 275 11.19 -20.47 4.49
CA LEU A 275 11.59 -19.13 4.04
C LEU A 275 12.99 -19.16 3.39
N GLY A 276 13.89 -20.01 3.87
CA GLY A 276 15.23 -20.17 3.29
C GLY A 276 15.27 -20.80 1.90
N ASN A 277 14.14 -21.34 1.42
CA ASN A 277 14.03 -21.83 0.05
C ASN A 277 13.85 -20.70 -0.98
N LEU A 278 13.59 -19.46 -0.56
CA LEU A 278 13.34 -18.35 -1.46
C LEU A 278 14.66 -17.91 -2.15
N PRO A 279 14.84 -18.16 -3.46
CA PRO A 279 16.18 -18.13 -4.08
C PRO A 279 16.71 -16.73 -4.34
N CYS A 280 15.83 -15.71 -4.39
CA CYS A 280 16.18 -14.33 -4.70
C CYS A 280 15.90 -13.38 -3.53
N LEU A 281 15.54 -13.90 -2.35
CA LEU A 281 15.19 -13.08 -1.20
C LEU A 281 16.43 -12.35 -0.69
N ARG A 282 16.34 -11.02 -0.62
CA ARG A 282 17.41 -10.11 -0.18
C ARG A 282 17.10 -9.47 1.16
N ILE A 283 15.83 -9.16 1.41
CA ILE A 283 15.38 -8.52 2.64
C ILE A 283 14.29 -9.39 3.27
N LEU A 284 14.53 -9.83 4.52
CA LEU A 284 13.55 -10.52 5.33
C LEU A 284 13.36 -9.75 6.65
N GLN A 285 12.14 -9.27 6.88
CA GLN A 285 11.75 -8.67 8.15
C GLN A 285 10.61 -9.46 8.77
N ILE A 286 10.81 -9.89 10.02
CA ILE A 286 9.82 -10.60 10.83
C ILE A 286 9.64 -9.82 12.11
N SER A 287 8.40 -9.46 12.44
CA SER A 287 8.14 -8.63 13.62
C SER A 287 6.83 -8.97 14.31
N GLY A 288 6.77 -8.87 15.65
CA GLY A 288 5.52 -9.05 16.38
C GLY A 288 4.89 -10.42 16.15
N MET A 289 5.66 -11.50 16.38
CA MET A 289 5.17 -12.88 16.28
C MET A 289 5.19 -13.53 17.67
N PRO A 290 4.17 -13.28 18.51
CA PRO A 290 4.19 -13.71 19.91
C PRO A 290 4.07 -15.22 20.11
N ALA A 291 3.63 -15.99 19.11
CA ALA A 291 3.53 -17.45 19.20
C ALA A 291 4.85 -18.17 18.83
N VAL A 292 5.78 -17.49 18.15
CA VAL A 292 7.05 -18.08 17.71
C VAL A 292 8.02 -18.16 18.89
N LYS A 293 8.21 -19.38 19.41
CA LYS A 293 9.15 -19.67 20.50
C LYS A 293 10.50 -20.15 20.03
N ILE A 294 10.49 -20.96 18.97
CA ILE A 294 11.67 -21.60 18.41
C ILE A 294 11.70 -21.28 16.94
N LEU A 295 12.84 -20.78 16.46
CA LEU A 295 13.13 -20.68 15.04
C LEU A 295 13.96 -21.90 14.66
N GLY A 296 13.29 -22.97 14.22
CA GLY A 296 13.87 -24.28 14.01
C GLY A 296 14.55 -24.46 12.65
N LEU A 297 15.01 -25.68 12.37
CA LEU A 297 15.66 -26.02 11.09
C LEU A 297 14.71 -25.87 9.89
N GLU A 298 13.40 -25.96 10.14
CA GLU A 298 12.35 -25.72 9.17
C GLU A 298 12.41 -24.32 8.55
N PHE A 299 12.95 -23.31 9.25
CA PHE A 299 13.08 -21.94 8.77
C PHE A 299 13.91 -21.83 7.50
N TYR A 300 15.00 -22.57 7.46
CA TYR A 300 15.89 -22.65 6.30
C TYR A 300 15.26 -23.43 5.13
N GLY A 301 14.24 -24.26 5.43
CA GLY A 301 13.62 -25.16 4.47
C GLY A 301 14.44 -26.44 4.25
N PHE A 302 13.85 -27.40 3.54
CA PHE A 302 14.43 -28.74 3.35
C PHE A 302 15.12 -28.87 1.98
N THR A 303 16.13 -28.07 1.67
CA THR A 303 16.89 -28.26 0.42
C THR A 303 17.97 -29.32 0.58
N TYR A 304 18.11 -30.20 -0.41
CA TYR A 304 19.15 -31.24 -0.43
C TYR A 304 20.57 -30.68 -0.66
N GLN A 305 20.67 -29.40 -1.01
CA GLN A 305 21.93 -28.74 -1.39
C GLN A 305 22.51 -27.84 -0.30
N GLY A 306 21.83 -27.68 0.85
CA GLY A 306 22.33 -26.88 1.98
C GLY A 306 22.46 -25.37 1.71
N ASN A 307 22.04 -24.90 0.54
CA ASN A 307 22.15 -23.49 0.13
C ASN A 307 20.88 -22.72 0.52
N HIS A 308 20.75 -22.46 1.82
CA HIS A 308 19.60 -21.74 2.39
C HIS A 308 19.87 -20.24 2.37
N PHE A 309 18.87 -19.44 1.99
CA PHE A 309 18.99 -17.98 1.88
C PHE A 309 20.20 -17.52 1.02
N PRO A 310 20.30 -17.96 -0.24
CA PRO A 310 21.49 -17.75 -1.07
C PRO A 310 21.77 -16.27 -1.40
N CYS A 311 20.77 -15.39 -1.31
CA CYS A 311 20.86 -13.98 -1.68
C CYS A 311 20.52 -13.02 -0.53
N LEU A 312 20.32 -13.53 0.70
CA LEU A 312 19.80 -12.71 1.80
C LEU A 312 20.87 -11.73 2.28
N GLU A 313 20.58 -10.43 2.19
CA GLU A 313 21.47 -9.32 2.52
C GLU A 313 21.09 -8.67 3.86
N GLU A 314 19.79 -8.55 4.15
CA GLU A 314 19.28 -7.96 5.39
C GLU A 314 18.27 -8.90 6.06
N LEU A 315 18.53 -9.20 7.33
CA LEU A 315 17.65 -9.97 8.20
C LEU A 315 17.31 -9.15 9.44
N LYS A 316 16.02 -8.87 9.62
CA LYS A 316 15.51 -8.11 10.76
C LYS A 316 14.47 -8.89 11.55
N PHE A 317 14.71 -9.00 12.85
CA PHE A 317 13.72 -9.43 13.83
C PHE A 317 13.40 -8.27 14.78
N SER A 318 12.11 -8.02 15.04
CA SER A 318 11.71 -7.04 16.04
C SER A 318 10.49 -7.48 16.86
N ASN A 319 10.45 -7.15 18.16
CA ASN A 319 9.30 -7.42 19.01
C ASN A 319 8.86 -8.91 19.01
N MET A 320 9.83 -9.83 19.14
CA MET A 320 9.59 -11.28 19.19
C MET A 320 9.58 -11.73 20.67
N SER A 321 8.48 -11.45 21.37
CA SER A 321 8.42 -11.50 22.84
C SER A 321 8.66 -12.89 23.45
N GLU A 322 8.28 -13.95 22.75
CA GLU A 322 8.36 -15.34 23.23
C GLU A 322 9.50 -16.14 22.59
N TRP A 323 10.32 -15.53 21.72
CA TRP A 323 11.38 -16.22 21.00
C TRP A 323 12.56 -16.57 21.92
N GLU A 324 12.74 -17.87 22.19
CA GLU A 324 13.70 -18.42 23.14
C GLU A 324 14.95 -19.01 22.44
N GLU A 325 14.75 -19.70 21.33
CA GLU A 325 15.79 -20.50 20.67
C GLU A 325 15.83 -20.26 19.16
N TRP A 326 17.04 -20.12 18.63
CA TRP A 326 17.33 -20.14 17.19
C TRP A 326 18.19 -21.37 16.93
N THR A 327 17.71 -22.35 16.16
CA THR A 327 18.49 -23.57 15.89
C THR A 327 19.26 -23.47 14.58
N TRP A 328 20.38 -24.20 14.49
CA TRP A 328 21.22 -24.27 13.29
C TRP A 328 21.93 -25.63 13.19
N THR A 329 22.36 -25.99 11.99
CA THR A 329 23.23 -27.15 11.73
C THR A 329 24.69 -26.74 11.91
N GLY A 330 25.49 -27.60 12.56
CA GLY A 330 26.87 -27.29 12.95
C GLY A 330 27.89 -27.21 11.80
N ASP A 331 27.55 -27.69 10.60
CA ASP A 331 28.53 -27.96 9.53
C ASP A 331 28.40 -27.05 8.29
N SER A 332 27.45 -26.11 8.26
CA SER A 332 27.16 -25.29 7.06
C SER A 332 27.23 -23.79 7.36
N GLU A 333 27.91 -23.02 6.50
CA GLU A 333 27.85 -21.55 6.53
C GLU A 333 26.40 -21.09 6.32
N LEU A 334 25.82 -20.48 7.37
CA LEU A 334 24.49 -19.89 7.29
C LEU A 334 24.56 -18.49 6.71
N PHE A 335 23.60 -18.17 5.82
CA PHE A 335 23.42 -16.85 5.23
C PHE A 335 24.66 -16.32 4.48
N PRO A 336 25.05 -16.95 3.36
CA PRO A 336 26.32 -16.66 2.66
C PRO A 336 26.50 -15.20 2.18
N CYS A 337 25.42 -14.42 2.07
CA CYS A 337 25.45 -13.04 1.60
C CYS A 337 24.98 -12.01 2.64
N LEU A 338 24.80 -12.40 3.90
CA LEU A 338 24.21 -11.51 4.90
C LEU A 338 25.15 -10.34 5.21
N LEU A 339 24.65 -9.12 5.06
CA LEU A 339 25.37 -7.88 5.33
C LEU A 339 24.89 -7.22 6.61
N VAL A 340 23.60 -7.33 6.91
CA VAL A 340 22.94 -6.64 8.03
C VAL A 340 22.07 -7.63 8.82
N LEU A 341 22.34 -7.74 10.12
CA LEU A 341 21.49 -8.43 11.08
C LEU A 341 21.02 -7.44 12.15
N LYS A 342 19.70 -7.28 12.28
CA LYS A 342 19.08 -6.43 13.30
C LYS A 342 18.13 -7.24 14.15
N ILE A 343 18.32 -7.21 15.46
CA ILE A 343 17.45 -7.86 16.45
C ILE A 343 17.08 -6.81 17.49
N GLU A 344 15.79 -6.50 17.59
CA GLU A 344 15.25 -5.45 18.45
C GLU A 344 14.11 -6.01 19.31
N ASP A 345 14.15 -5.83 20.63
CA ASP A 345 13.06 -6.21 21.54
C ASP A 345 12.67 -7.70 21.46
N CYS A 346 13.67 -8.59 21.56
CA CYS A 346 13.50 -10.05 21.55
C CYS A 346 13.94 -10.70 22.88
N PRO A 347 13.35 -10.33 24.03
CA PRO A 347 13.93 -10.46 25.37
C PRO A 347 14.32 -11.87 25.83
N LYS A 348 13.73 -12.94 25.24
CA LYS A 348 13.99 -14.33 25.65
C LYS A 348 15.09 -15.02 24.83
N LEU A 349 15.58 -14.41 23.76
CA LEU A 349 16.54 -15.04 22.86
C LEU A 349 17.90 -15.16 23.56
N LYS A 350 18.40 -16.39 23.67
CA LYS A 350 19.63 -16.68 24.43
C LYS A 350 20.90 -16.74 23.57
N MET A 351 20.77 -17.22 22.34
CA MET A 351 21.91 -17.51 21.47
C MET A 351 21.62 -17.15 20.03
N LEU A 352 22.68 -16.78 19.30
CA LEU A 352 22.65 -16.50 17.87
C LEU A 352 23.39 -17.61 17.11
N PRO A 353 22.98 -17.90 15.86
CA PRO A 353 23.74 -18.79 14.99
C PRO A 353 25.12 -18.20 14.65
N PRO A 354 26.07 -19.03 14.18
CA PRO A 354 27.33 -18.56 13.64
C PRO A 354 27.10 -17.50 12.56
N LEU A 355 27.71 -16.34 12.75
CA LEU A 355 27.56 -15.20 11.84
C LEU A 355 28.52 -15.35 10.65
N PRO A 356 28.07 -15.10 9.41
CA PRO A 356 28.90 -15.22 8.23
C PRO A 356 29.97 -14.10 8.19
N PRO A 357 31.13 -14.35 7.55
CA PRO A 357 32.18 -13.34 7.42
C PRO A 357 31.78 -12.12 6.58
N SER A 358 30.69 -12.21 5.81
CA SER A 358 30.14 -11.10 5.02
C SER A 358 29.45 -10.02 5.88
N LEU A 359 29.15 -10.30 7.15
CA LEU A 359 28.35 -9.43 7.99
C LEU A 359 29.09 -8.10 8.29
N THR A 360 28.47 -6.99 7.92
CA THR A 360 29.02 -5.63 8.12
C THR A 360 28.38 -4.89 9.27
N THR A 361 27.11 -5.19 9.57
CA THR A 361 26.31 -4.50 10.59
C THR A 361 25.58 -5.51 11.45
N LEU A 362 25.82 -5.45 12.76
CA LEU A 362 25.09 -6.20 13.79
C LEU A 362 24.49 -5.20 14.78
N GLU A 363 23.16 -5.05 14.76
CA GLU A 363 22.42 -4.21 15.72
C GLU A 363 21.60 -5.09 16.65
N LEU A 364 21.96 -5.10 17.94
CA LEU A 364 21.21 -5.77 18.99
C LEU A 364 20.67 -4.72 19.96
N LYS A 365 19.36 -4.50 19.94
CA LYS A 365 18.66 -3.56 20.83
C LYS A 365 17.69 -4.33 21.72
N TRP A 366 17.77 -4.06 23.01
CA TRP A 366 16.92 -4.68 24.01
C TRP A 366 16.24 -3.56 24.79
N THR A 367 14.91 -3.45 24.72
CA THR A 367 14.19 -2.68 25.74
C THR A 367 14.21 -3.45 27.05
N SER A 368 14.86 -2.84 28.06
CA SER A 368 14.96 -3.30 29.45
C SER A 368 13.63 -3.38 30.18
#